data_AF-A0A9D1ASN3-F1
#
_entry.id   AF-A0A9D1ASN3-F1
#
_cell.length_a   1.000
_cell.length_b   1.000
_cell.length_c   1.000
_cell.angle_alpha   90.00
_cell.angle_beta   90.00
_cell.angle_gamma   90.00
#
_symmetry.space_group_name_H-M   'P 1'
#
loop_
_entity.id
_entity.type
_entity.pdbx_description
1 polymer ?
#
loop_
_entity_poly.entity_id
_entity_poly.type
_entity_poly.pdbx_seq_one_letter_code
_entity_poly.pdbx_strand_id
1 'polypeptide(L)'
;MGYARTLEPLLSERCGGCHLGGFASGGFSFDTVPDELVGVSSRASMPYVTAGAPEESYLLHKLAGTHLEVGGFGARMPIGPPLTESEISLVRSWIQAGALP
;
A
#
# COMPACT_ATOMS: atom_id res chain seq x y z
N MET A 1 -2.52 -9.06 -14.73
CA MET A 1 -2.91 -7.81 -14.05
C MET A 1 -1.65 -7.31 -13.38
N GLY A 2 -0.92 -6.42 -14.04
CA GLY A 2 0.37 -5.90 -13.53
C GLY A 2 0.15 -4.61 -12.75
N TYR A 3 1.07 -4.28 -11.85
CA TYR A 3 1.03 -3.09 -11.00
C TYR A 3 0.87 -1.80 -11.83
N ALA A 4 1.64 -1.65 -12.91
CA ALA A 4 1.67 -0.45 -13.75
C ALA A 4 0.32 -0.08 -14.42
N ARG A 5 -0.53 -1.06 -14.75
CA ARG A 5 -1.74 -0.80 -15.55
C ARG A 5 -2.98 -0.45 -14.73
N THR A 6 -2.97 -0.72 -13.43
CA THR A 6 -4.19 -0.64 -12.62
C THR A 6 -3.96 0.04 -11.28
N LEU A 7 -2.78 -0.14 -10.68
CA LEU A 7 -2.45 0.48 -9.40
C LEU A 7 -1.69 1.79 -9.53
N GLU A 8 -0.81 1.93 -10.53
CA GLU A 8 -0.07 3.17 -10.76
C GLU A 8 -0.97 4.43 -10.84
N PRO A 9 -2.07 4.46 -11.64
CA PRO A 9 -2.93 5.65 -11.69
C PRO A 9 -3.66 5.89 -10.36
N LEU A 10 -4.09 4.81 -9.68
CA LEU A 10 -4.75 4.91 -8.37
C LEU A 10 -3.80 5.52 -7.33
N LEU A 11 -2.56 5.04 -7.26
CA LEU A 11 -1.56 5.51 -6.31
C LEU A 11 -1.11 6.93 -6.64
N SER A 12 -0.96 7.26 -7.93
CA SER A 12 -0.63 8.62 -8.36
C SER A 12 -1.71 9.62 -7.96
N GLU A 13 -2.99 9.29 -8.17
CA GLU A 13 -4.11 10.16 -7.82
C GLU A 13 -4.32 10.27 -6.30
N ARG A 14 -4.27 9.14 -5.58
CA ARG A 14 -4.71 9.07 -4.18
C ARG A 14 -3.59 9.27 -3.18
N CYS A 15 -2.36 8.88 -3.54
CA CYS A 15 -1.24 8.85 -2.62
C CYS A 15 -0.08 9.76 -3.07
N GLY A 16 -0.05 10.16 -4.34
CA GLY A 16 1.05 10.86 -4.96
C GLY A 16 1.40 12.20 -4.31
N GLY A 17 0.41 12.92 -3.79
CA GLY A 17 0.64 14.21 -3.13
C GLY A 17 1.52 14.16 -1.88
N CYS A 18 1.72 12.98 -1.27
CA CYS A 18 2.55 12.81 -0.05
C CYS A 18 3.60 11.70 -0.17
N HIS A 19 3.50 10.84 -1.19
CA HIS A 19 4.33 9.64 -1.35
C HIS A 19 4.97 9.55 -2.73
N LEU A 20 4.99 10.63 -3.52
CA LEU A 20 5.81 10.75 -4.74
C LEU A 20 6.80 11.91 -4.61
N GLY A 21 7.97 11.77 -5.22
CA GLY A 21 9.08 12.73 -5.08
C GLY A 21 9.70 12.68 -3.68
N GLY A 22 10.89 13.27 -3.50
CA GLY A 22 11.76 13.13 -2.31
C GLY A 22 11.23 13.54 -0.93
N PHE A 23 9.91 13.67 -0.77
CA PHE A 23 9.17 13.91 0.49
C PHE A 23 8.26 12.74 0.88
N ALA A 24 8.63 11.52 0.46
CA ALA A 24 8.02 10.26 0.83
C ALA A 24 7.69 10.16 2.33
N SER A 25 6.42 10.39 2.68
CA SER A 25 5.95 10.24 4.06
C SER A 25 6.12 8.78 4.51
N GLY A 26 6.69 8.56 5.68
CA GLY A 26 6.92 7.20 6.19
C GLY A 26 8.05 6.43 5.49
N GLY A 27 8.89 7.10 4.70
CA GLY A 27 10.14 6.55 4.17
C GLY A 27 10.00 5.67 2.93
N PHE A 28 8.89 5.78 2.19
CA PHE A 28 8.66 5.03 0.96
C PHE A 28 8.14 5.94 -0.17
N SER A 29 8.71 5.82 -1.37
CA SER A 29 8.21 6.52 -2.56
C SER A 29 7.46 5.56 -3.48
N PHE A 30 6.36 6.01 -4.07
CA PHE A 30 5.64 5.26 -5.09
C PHE A 30 6.29 5.37 -6.49
N ASP A 31 7.54 5.84 -6.60
CA ASP A 31 8.31 5.87 -7.85
C ASP A 31 9.02 4.52 -8.14
N THR A 32 9.21 3.67 -7.12
CA THR A 32 10.12 2.48 -7.10
C THR A 32 9.41 1.20 -6.60
N VAL A 33 8.10 1.13 -6.80
CA VAL A 33 7.13 0.52 -5.86
C VAL A 33 7.24 -0.97 -5.57
N PRO A 34 7.52 -1.89 -6.50
CA PRO A 34 7.55 -3.30 -6.12
C PRO A 34 8.68 -3.58 -5.12
N ASP A 35 9.87 -3.04 -5.36
CA ASP A 35 11.07 -3.41 -4.59
C ASP A 35 11.10 -2.82 -3.17
N GLU A 36 10.46 -1.66 -2.95
CA GLU A 36 10.45 -1.00 -1.63
C GLU A 36 9.23 -1.35 -0.76
N LEU A 37 8.24 -2.05 -1.30
CA LEU A 37 7.04 -2.46 -0.56
C LEU A 37 6.93 -3.98 -0.40
N VAL A 38 7.31 -4.75 -1.42
CA VAL A 38 7.12 -6.21 -1.41
C VAL A 38 8.25 -6.88 -0.62
N GLY A 39 7.88 -7.60 0.44
CA GLY A 39 8.84 -8.25 1.33
C GLY A 39 9.57 -7.30 2.29
N VAL A 40 9.27 -6.01 2.25
CA VAL A 40 9.89 -5.01 3.13
C VAL A 40 9.18 -4.96 4.47
N SER A 41 9.96 -5.04 5.56
CA SER A 41 9.44 -4.96 6.91
C SER A 41 8.79 -3.60 7.17
N SER A 42 7.60 -3.60 7.76
CA SER A 42 6.98 -2.39 8.27
C SER A 42 7.30 -2.24 9.77
N ARG A 43 6.79 -1.18 10.41
CA ARG A 43 6.85 -1.07 11.89
C ARG A 43 5.78 -1.93 12.59
N ALA A 44 4.80 -2.44 11.86
CA ALA A 44 3.84 -3.41 12.38
C ALA A 44 4.48 -4.80 12.45
N SER A 45 3.77 -5.78 13.00
CA SER A 45 4.25 -7.16 13.11
C SER A 45 4.21 -7.95 11.79
N MET A 46 4.13 -7.25 10.65
CA MET A 46 4.04 -7.84 9.30
C MET A 46 4.69 -6.92 8.23
N PRO A 47 5.07 -7.44 7.07
CA PRO A 47 5.61 -6.63 5.96
C PRO A 47 4.59 -5.62 5.41
N TYR A 48 5.06 -4.62 4.66
CA TYR A 48 4.17 -3.71 3.94
C TYR A 48 3.29 -4.48 2.94
N VAL A 49 3.92 -5.30 2.11
CA VAL A 49 3.25 -6.22 1.19
C VAL A 49 3.92 -7.60 1.27
N THR A 50 3.12 -8.63 1.47
CA THR A 50 3.54 -10.04 1.37
C THR A 50 2.95 -10.62 0.09
N ALA A 51 3.80 -10.87 -0.91
CA ALA A 51 3.36 -11.37 -2.21
C ALA A 51 2.56 -12.68 -2.07
N GLY A 52 1.36 -12.72 -2.66
CA GLY A 52 0.45 -13.85 -2.58
C GLY A 52 -0.35 -13.94 -1.27
N ALA A 53 -0.06 -13.11 -0.26
CA ALA A 53 -0.72 -13.14 1.04
C ALA A 53 -1.28 -11.76 1.45
N PRO A 54 -2.47 -11.38 0.95
CA PRO A 54 -3.09 -10.09 1.28
C PRO A 54 -3.33 -9.89 2.77
N GLU A 55 -3.73 -10.94 3.49
CA GLU A 55 -4.01 -10.87 4.94
C GLU A 55 -2.75 -10.67 5.79
N GLU A 56 -1.57 -10.93 5.22
CA GLU A 56 -0.27 -10.72 5.86
C GLU A 56 0.40 -9.42 5.36
N SER A 57 -0.38 -8.50 4.80
CA SER A 57 0.11 -7.26 4.19
C SER A 57 -0.39 -6.04 4.94
N TYR A 58 0.51 -5.33 5.61
CA TYR A 58 0.20 -4.13 6.39
C TYR A 58 -0.43 -3.01 5.56
N LEU A 59 -0.12 -2.94 4.26
CA LEU A 59 -0.70 -1.95 3.34
C LEU A 59 -2.23 -1.95 3.38
N LEU A 60 -2.88 -3.12 3.39
CA LEU A 60 -4.35 -3.19 3.41
C LEU A 60 -4.92 -2.62 4.70
N HIS A 61 -4.26 -2.83 5.84
CA HIS A 61 -4.67 -2.23 7.10
C HIS A 61 -4.52 -0.70 7.09
N LYS A 62 -3.48 -0.16 6.45
CA LYS A 62 -3.30 1.28 6.28
C LYS A 62 -4.39 1.89 5.40
N LEU A 63 -4.84 1.17 4.36
CA LEU A 63 -5.92 1.62 3.48
C LEU A 63 -7.30 1.55 4.18
N ALA A 64 -7.56 0.46 4.90
CA ALA A 64 -8.80 0.23 5.62
C ALA A 64 -8.93 1.05 6.93
N GLY A 65 -7.82 1.56 7.47
CA GLY A 65 -7.80 2.29 8.74
C GLY A 65 -7.76 1.41 10.00
N THR A 66 -7.48 0.12 9.83
CA THR A 66 -7.34 -0.87 10.93
C THR A 66 -5.87 -1.08 11.33
N HIS A 67 -4.94 -0.25 10.85
CA HIS A 67 -3.50 -0.40 11.09
C HIS A 67 -3.12 -0.39 12.58
N LEU A 68 -3.88 0.29 13.43
CA LEU A 68 -3.61 0.30 14.88
C LEU A 68 -3.92 -1.07 15.54
N GLU A 69 -4.82 -1.87 14.96
CA GLU A 69 -5.20 -3.18 15.49
C GLU A 69 -4.06 -4.21 15.30
N VAL A 70 -3.20 -4.00 14.31
CA VAL A 70 -2.06 -4.87 13.98
C VAL A 70 -0.71 -4.31 14.48
N GLY A 71 -0.76 -3.42 15.48
CA GLY A 71 0.45 -2.80 16.06
C GLY A 71 1.10 -1.76 15.17
N GLY A 72 0.37 -1.23 14.19
CA GLY A 72 0.79 -0.12 13.36
C GLY A 72 0.69 1.24 14.06
N PHE A 73 0.95 2.30 13.30
CA PHE A 73 1.02 3.66 13.84
C PHE A 73 0.63 4.72 12.80
N GLY A 74 0.43 5.96 13.30
CA GLY A 74 0.07 7.12 12.50
C GLY A 74 -1.40 7.11 12.07
N ALA A 75 -1.72 7.84 11.01
CA ALA A 75 -3.07 7.90 10.45
C ALA A 75 -3.30 6.85 9.36
N ARG A 76 -4.58 6.61 9.05
CA ARG A 76 -5.03 5.88 7.86
C ARG A 76 -4.46 6.56 6.60
N MET A 77 -4.12 5.77 5.58
CA MET A 77 -3.77 6.29 4.25
C MET A 77 -4.84 5.96 3.19
N PRO A 78 -5.10 6.86 2.22
CA PRO A 78 -4.54 8.20 2.11
C PRO A 78 -5.07 9.14 3.21
N ILE A 79 -4.32 10.23 3.47
CA ILE A 79 -4.81 11.34 4.29
C ILE A 79 -5.90 12.05 3.49
N GLY A 80 -7.11 12.07 4.04
CA GLY A 80 -8.29 12.61 3.36
C GLY A 80 -9.32 11.52 3.03
N PRO A 81 -10.00 11.63 1.88
CA PRO A 81 -11.07 10.70 1.51
C PRO A 81 -10.60 9.25 1.51
N PRO A 82 -11.40 8.32 2.07
CA PRO A 82 -11.10 6.89 1.99
C PRO A 82 -11.03 6.43 0.53
N LEU A 83 -10.20 5.42 0.28
CA LEU A 83 -10.41 4.56 -0.88
C LEU A 83 -11.76 3.85 -0.72
N THR A 84 -12.43 3.67 -1.84
CA THR A 84 -13.61 2.81 -1.97
C THR A 84 -13.22 1.35 -1.79
N GLU A 85 -14.20 0.51 -1.43
CA GLU A 85 -13.98 -0.95 -1.34
C GLU A 85 -13.45 -1.55 -2.65
N SER A 86 -13.92 -1.03 -3.79
CA SER A 86 -13.44 -1.45 -5.11
C SER A 86 -11.95 -1.12 -5.32
N GLU A 87 -11.51 0.07 -4.94
CA GLU A 87 -10.08 0.46 -5.02
C GLU A 87 -9.21 -0.39 -4.09
N ILE A 88 -9.68 -0.66 -2.86
CA ILE A 88 -8.99 -1.57 -1.93
C ILE A 88 -8.93 -2.99 -2.49
N SER A 89 -10.00 -3.46 -3.13
CA SER A 89 -10.07 -4.77 -3.77
C SER A 89 -9.07 -4.91 -4.92
N LEU A 90 -8.79 -3.83 -5.67
CA LEU A 90 -7.74 -3.82 -6.69
C LEU A 90 -6.36 -4.06 -6.07
N VAL A 91 -6.04 -3.35 -4.97
CA VAL A 91 -4.78 -3.55 -4.24
C VAL A 91 -4.67 -4.98 -3.71
N ARG A 92 -5.74 -5.48 -3.09
CA ARG A 92 -5.82 -6.87 -2.59
C ARG A 92 -5.57 -7.90 -3.71
N SER A 93 -6.20 -7.71 -4.86
CA SER A 93 -6.08 -8.61 -6.02
C SER A 93 -4.67 -8.62 -6.59
N TRP A 94 -4.00 -7.46 -6.63
CA TRP A 94 -2.59 -7.38 -7.03
C TRP A 94 -1.66 -8.12 -6.07
N ILE A 95 -1.84 -7.94 -4.75
CA ILE A 95 -1.06 -8.68 -3.75
C ILE A 95 -1.28 -10.18 -3.93
N GLN A 96 -2.54 -10.60 -4.07
CA GLN A 96 -2.90 -12.00 -4.28
C GLN A 96 -2.28 -12.59 -5.56
N ALA A 97 -2.16 -11.78 -6.62
CA ALA A 97 -1.52 -12.16 -7.87
C ALA A 97 0.04 -12.22 -7.80
N GLY A 98 0.62 -12.07 -6.61
CA GLY A 98 2.06 -12.16 -6.38
C GLY A 98 2.78 -10.82 -6.35
N ALA A 99 2.04 -9.71 -6.23
CA ALA A 99 2.60 -8.36 -6.12
C ALA A 99 3.61 -8.00 -7.24
N LEU A 100 3.30 -8.44 -8.47
CA LEU A 100 4.18 -8.30 -9.63
C LEU A 100 4.29 -6.82 -10.08
N PRO A 101 5.43 -6.40 -10.69
CA PRO A 101 5.61 -5.08 -11.28
C PRO A 101 4.58 -4.69 -12.36
#